data_AF-W2JPZ3-F1
#
_entry.id   AF-W2JPZ3-F1
#
_cell.length_a   1.000
_cell.length_b   1.000
_cell.length_c   1.000
_cell.angle_alpha   90.00
_cell.angle_beta   90.00
_cell.angle_gamma   90.00
#
_symmetry.space_group_name_H-M   'P 1'
#
loop_
_entity.id
_entity.type
_entity.pdbx_description
1 polymer ?
#
loop_
_entity_poly.entity_id
_entity_poly.type
_entity_poly.pdbx_seq_one_letter_code
_entity_poly.pdbx_strand_id
1 'polypeptide(L)'
;MEDFEAQIPWGTVYINVPPPFDKAKHPVLALKFRKFWLNHSRAVWERKFWVPISRKFDLAAYSKRNNRQLLAKNAFESLIISAYEELGAEFFVKLDSQKPRHPGWWYRGPVVALFWLQQMKGEDAMWEYVMNQALKRFPVCKVPLPLTASNMEGMRKRESASVWIDNPRTERILYEIAILKAENEAGMVKGDGELESAGTNSMEGLRGGAKIEVSVRLS
;
A
#
# COMPACT_ATOMS: atom_id res chain seq x y z
N MET A 1 5.02 5.28 33.77
CA MET A 1 5.18 5.01 32.32
C MET A 1 5.63 6.32 31.72
N GLU A 2 6.86 6.41 31.21
CA GLU A 2 7.32 7.62 30.52
C GLU A 2 6.32 7.99 29.42
N ASP A 3 6.07 9.28 29.26
CA ASP A 3 5.12 9.78 28.28
C ASP A 3 5.59 9.34 26.88
N PHE A 4 4.89 8.38 26.27
CA PHE A 4 5.32 7.71 25.04
C PHE A 4 5.56 8.69 23.87
N GLU A 5 4.85 9.83 23.87
CA GLU A 5 5.09 10.93 22.92
C GLU A 5 6.42 11.67 23.14
N ALA A 6 6.96 11.67 24.36
CA ALA A 6 8.25 12.29 24.69
C ALA A 6 9.44 11.53 24.10
N GLN A 7 9.27 10.27 23.71
CA GLN A 7 10.31 9.44 23.11
C GLN A 7 10.50 9.67 21.59
N ILE A 8 9.68 10.54 20.97
CA ILE A 8 9.79 10.95 19.55
C ILE A 8 10.02 9.75 18.60
N PRO A 9 9.21 8.67 18.67
CA PRO A 9 9.44 7.46 17.89
C PRO A 9 9.43 7.72 16.37
N TRP A 10 8.68 8.73 15.92
CA TRP A 10 8.69 9.16 14.50
C TRP A 10 10.05 9.71 14.05
N GLY A 11 10.81 10.35 14.94
CA GLY A 11 12.15 10.86 14.65
C GLY A 11 13.07 9.71 14.29
N THR A 12 13.07 8.64 15.10
CA THR A 12 13.90 7.46 14.88
C THR A 12 13.49 6.67 13.63
N VAL A 13 12.19 6.48 13.42
CA VAL A 13 11.69 5.58 12.37
C VAL A 13 11.69 6.22 10.97
N TYR A 14 11.68 7.55 10.89
CA TYR A 14 11.61 8.30 9.62
C TYR A 14 12.84 9.18 9.34
N ILE A 15 13.94 9.07 10.09
CA ILE A 15 15.14 9.88 9.83
C ILE A 15 15.81 9.56 8.49
N ASN A 16 15.89 8.27 8.13
CA ASN A 16 16.64 7.78 6.96
C ASN A 16 15.74 7.04 5.97
N VAL A 17 14.64 7.69 5.57
CA VAL A 17 13.72 7.09 4.60
C VAL A 17 14.35 7.04 3.20
N PRO A 18 14.51 5.86 2.59
CA PRO A 18 14.88 5.79 1.18
C PRO A 18 13.69 6.26 0.31
N PRO A 19 13.91 7.08 -0.72
CA PRO A 19 12.91 7.36 -1.74
C PRO A 19 12.75 6.16 -2.67
N PRO A 20 11.55 5.96 -3.24
CA PRO A 20 11.28 4.91 -4.22
C PRO A 20 11.81 5.21 -5.63
N PHE A 21 12.74 6.16 -5.78
CA PHE A 21 13.28 6.63 -7.05
C PHE A 21 14.79 6.88 -6.92
N ASP A 22 15.47 6.99 -8.06
CA ASP A 22 16.92 7.22 -8.11
C ASP A 22 17.26 8.66 -7.69
N LYS A 23 17.89 8.80 -6.53
CA LYS A 23 18.31 10.11 -5.99
C LYS A 23 19.32 10.84 -6.86
N ALA A 24 20.21 10.10 -7.54
CA ALA A 24 21.26 10.69 -8.34
C ALA A 24 20.68 11.33 -9.61
N LYS A 25 19.64 10.71 -10.17
CA LYS A 25 18.91 11.22 -11.34
C LYS A 25 17.93 12.34 -10.99
N HIS A 26 17.35 12.30 -9.78
CA HIS A 26 16.30 13.24 -9.33
C HIS A 26 16.68 13.97 -8.03
N PRO A 27 17.76 14.78 -8.02
CA PRO A 27 18.26 15.39 -6.79
C PRO A 27 17.29 16.41 -6.18
N VAL A 28 16.54 17.15 -7.01
CA VAL A 28 15.55 18.14 -6.55
C VAL A 28 14.36 17.44 -5.88
N LEU A 29 13.82 16.40 -6.51
CA LEU A 29 12.77 15.56 -5.93
C LEU A 29 13.24 14.89 -4.63
N ALA A 30 14.47 14.38 -4.61
CA ALA A 30 15.06 13.77 -3.41
C ALA A 30 15.13 14.76 -2.24
N LEU A 31 15.47 16.03 -2.50
CA LEU A 31 15.48 17.08 -1.49
C LEU A 31 14.07 17.39 -0.98
N LYS A 32 13.08 17.53 -1.87
CA LYS A 32 11.66 17.73 -1.50
C LYS A 32 11.16 16.57 -0.63
N PHE A 33 11.45 15.34 -1.05
CA PHE A 33 11.10 14.12 -0.33
C PHE A 33 11.73 14.08 1.07
N ARG A 34 13.02 14.39 1.20
CA ARG A 34 13.70 14.44 2.51
C ARG A 34 13.09 15.50 3.41
N LYS A 35 12.82 16.71 2.88
CA LYS A 35 12.18 17.81 3.63
C LYS A 35 10.79 17.39 4.13
N PHE A 36 10.01 16.70 3.30
CA PHE A 36 8.71 16.19 3.71
C PHE A 36 8.82 15.28 4.94
N TRP A 37 9.68 14.26 4.91
CA TRP A 37 9.83 13.33 6.03
C TRP A 37 10.39 14.00 7.29
N LEU A 38 11.35 14.92 7.13
CA LEU A 38 11.91 15.68 8.25
C LEU A 38 10.83 16.48 8.99
N ASN A 39 9.97 17.17 8.25
CA ASN A 39 8.99 18.10 8.82
C ASN A 39 7.67 17.44 9.22
N HIS A 40 7.30 16.33 8.57
CA HIS A 40 5.95 15.75 8.68
C HIS A 40 5.93 14.31 9.18
N SER A 41 7.07 13.69 9.51
CA SER A 41 7.15 12.33 10.08
C SER A 41 6.22 12.12 11.27
N ARG A 42 6.12 13.10 12.18
CA ARG A 42 5.18 13.05 13.31
C ARG A 42 3.74 12.88 12.83
N ALA A 43 3.30 13.68 11.85
CA ALA A 43 1.96 13.59 11.31
C ALA A 43 1.73 12.25 10.57
N VAL A 44 2.71 11.80 9.80
CA VAL A 44 2.64 10.49 9.12
C VAL A 44 2.43 9.37 10.14
N TRP A 45 3.22 9.39 11.22
CA TRP A 45 3.15 8.43 12.31
C TRP A 45 1.83 8.52 13.07
N GLU A 46 1.43 9.73 13.49
CA GLU A 46 0.16 9.99 14.18
C GLU A 46 -1.06 9.56 13.36
N ARG A 47 -1.02 9.56 12.03
CA ARG A 47 -2.17 9.06 11.27
C ARG A 47 -2.37 7.55 11.44
N LYS A 48 -1.28 6.82 11.66
CA LYS A 48 -1.29 5.37 11.86
C LYS A 48 -1.48 5.02 13.34
N PHE A 49 -1.03 5.88 14.26
CA PHE A 49 -1.19 5.71 15.70
C PHE A 49 -2.22 6.68 16.27
N TRP A 50 -3.44 6.19 16.53
CA TRP A 50 -4.50 6.99 17.13
C TRP A 50 -4.58 6.76 18.64
N VAL A 51 -3.74 7.46 19.42
CA VAL A 51 -4.15 7.81 20.79
C VAL A 51 -5.50 8.53 20.65
N PRO A 52 -6.57 8.05 21.30
CA PRO A 52 -7.87 8.70 21.22
C PRO A 52 -7.82 10.04 21.95
N ILE A 53 -7.49 11.12 21.22
CA ILE A 53 -7.67 12.48 21.71
C ILE A 53 -9.14 12.84 21.50
N SER A 54 -9.89 12.92 22.59
CA SER A 54 -11.29 13.31 22.53
C SER A 54 -11.40 14.80 22.23
N ARG A 55 -12.08 15.16 21.15
CA ARG A 55 -12.42 16.56 20.84
C ARG A 55 -13.21 17.23 21.98
N LYS A 56 -14.01 16.46 22.72
CA LYS A 56 -14.84 16.94 23.83
C LYS A 56 -14.01 17.24 25.07
N PHE A 57 -12.99 16.45 25.35
CA PHE A 57 -12.18 16.57 26.58
C PHE A 57 -10.89 17.38 26.35
N ASP A 58 -10.34 17.40 25.14
CA ASP A 58 -9.14 18.15 24.78
C ASP A 58 -9.22 18.67 23.33
N LEU A 59 -9.96 19.76 23.17
CA LEU A 59 -10.12 20.44 21.88
C LEU A 59 -8.79 20.97 21.34
N ALA A 60 -7.88 21.41 22.21
CA ALA A 60 -6.62 22.02 21.83
C ALA A 60 -5.66 20.98 21.23
N ALA A 61 -5.47 19.84 21.89
CA ALA A 61 -4.64 18.76 21.38
C ALA A 61 -5.24 18.15 20.10
N TYR A 62 -6.57 17.98 20.07
CA TYR A 62 -7.28 17.52 18.87
C TYR A 62 -7.00 18.44 17.67
N SER A 63 -7.17 19.76 17.87
CA SER A 63 -6.98 20.76 16.80
C SER A 63 -5.52 20.82 16.34
N LYS A 64 -4.56 20.81 17.28
CA LYS A 64 -3.13 20.77 16.95
C LYS A 64 -2.78 19.54 16.10
N ARG A 65 -3.28 18.37 16.46
CA ARG A 65 -3.09 17.14 15.68
C ARG A 65 -3.72 17.24 14.30
N ASN A 66 -4.98 17.68 14.23
CA ASN A 66 -5.68 17.80 12.94
C ASN A 66 -4.95 18.78 12.00
N ASN A 67 -4.45 19.89 12.52
CA ASN A 67 -3.66 20.85 11.74
C ASN A 67 -2.34 20.25 11.24
N ARG A 68 -1.62 19.48 12.07
CA ARG A 68 -0.41 18.74 11.62
C ARG A 68 -0.73 17.78 10.47
N GLN A 69 -1.84 17.05 10.57
CA GLN A 69 -2.29 16.12 9.53
C GLN A 69 -2.63 16.84 8.23
N LEU A 70 -3.32 17.99 8.32
CA LEU A 70 -3.67 18.79 7.14
C LEU A 70 -2.42 19.34 6.45
N LEU A 71 -1.48 19.91 7.21
CA LEU A 71 -0.22 20.42 6.67
C LEU A 71 0.60 19.32 5.98
N ALA A 72 0.69 18.14 6.61
CA ALA A 72 1.38 17.00 6.03
C ALA A 72 0.72 16.53 4.72
N LYS A 73 -0.62 16.46 4.66
CA LYS A 73 -1.33 16.13 3.42
C LYS A 73 -0.98 17.10 2.30
N ASN A 74 -1.12 18.40 2.54
CA ASN A 74 -0.84 19.43 1.52
C ASN A 74 0.62 19.39 1.04
N ALA A 75 1.57 19.20 1.96
CA ALA A 75 2.98 19.06 1.62
C ALA A 75 3.25 17.79 0.79
N PHE A 76 2.59 16.68 1.13
CA PHE A 76 2.70 15.43 0.36
C PHE A 76 2.06 15.54 -1.02
N GLU A 77 0.98 16.30 -1.16
CA GLU A 77 0.37 16.61 -2.45
C GLU A 77 1.37 17.27 -3.39
N SER A 78 2.06 18.31 -2.90
CA SER A 78 3.09 19.00 -3.69
C SER A 78 4.22 18.06 -4.08
N LEU A 79 4.57 17.10 -3.20
CA LEU A 79 5.55 16.06 -3.51
C LEU A 79 5.05 15.07 -4.57
N ILE A 80 3.78 14.67 -4.54
CA ILE A 80 3.16 13.82 -5.56
C ILE A 80 3.21 14.52 -6.92
N ILE A 81 2.81 15.79 -6.98
CA ILE A 81 2.81 16.57 -8.22
C ILE A 81 4.23 16.64 -8.78
N SER A 82 5.23 16.99 -7.95
CA SER A 82 6.63 17.01 -8.39
C SER A 82 7.15 15.63 -8.82
N ALA A 83 6.73 14.56 -8.16
CA ALA A 83 7.12 13.20 -8.56
C ALA A 83 6.50 12.82 -9.91
N TYR A 84 5.25 13.21 -10.16
CA TYR A 84 4.59 13.01 -11.45
C TYR A 84 5.25 13.82 -12.57
N GLU A 85 5.55 15.09 -12.33
CA GLU A 85 6.24 15.96 -13.30
C GLU A 85 7.61 15.39 -13.73
N GLU A 86 8.34 14.76 -12.81
CA GLU A 86 9.68 14.21 -13.08
C GLU A 86 9.69 12.74 -13.54
N LEU A 87 8.76 11.91 -13.08
CA LEU A 87 8.79 10.45 -13.24
C LEU A 87 7.60 9.85 -13.98
N GLY A 88 6.57 10.66 -14.29
CA GLY A 88 5.37 10.22 -14.97
C GLY A 88 4.42 9.38 -14.13
N ALA A 89 3.33 8.94 -14.76
CA ALA A 89 2.32 8.08 -14.14
C ALA A 89 2.84 6.64 -13.93
N GLU A 90 3.77 6.18 -14.76
CA GLU A 90 4.39 4.86 -14.71
C GLU A 90 5.07 4.60 -13.37
N PHE A 91 5.67 5.64 -12.78
CA PHE A 91 6.25 5.56 -11.44
C PHE A 91 5.22 5.15 -10.38
N PHE A 92 4.03 5.73 -10.39
CA PHE A 92 2.97 5.41 -9.44
C PHE A 92 2.36 4.04 -9.69
N VAL A 93 2.22 3.64 -10.96
CA VAL A 93 1.81 2.28 -11.33
C VAL A 93 2.79 1.25 -10.77
N LYS A 94 4.09 1.45 -10.99
CA LYS A 94 5.16 0.60 -10.43
C LYS A 94 5.15 0.61 -8.90
N LEU A 95 4.92 1.76 -8.29
CA LEU A 95 4.92 1.91 -6.84
C LEU A 95 3.72 1.23 -6.16
N ASP A 96 2.57 1.19 -6.85
CA ASP A 96 1.36 0.52 -6.41
C ASP A 96 1.42 -1.01 -6.61
N SER A 97 2.13 -1.48 -7.63
CA SER A 97 2.26 -2.92 -7.93
C SER A 97 3.27 -3.65 -7.03
N GLN A 98 4.17 -2.91 -6.37
CA GLN A 98 5.18 -3.47 -5.48
C GLN A 98 4.57 -4.25 -4.31
N LYS A 99 5.00 -5.52 -4.16
CA LYS A 99 4.70 -6.41 -3.04
C LYS A 99 6.02 -6.97 -2.50
N PRO A 100 6.48 -6.58 -1.29
CA PRO A 100 5.88 -5.60 -0.37
C PRO A 100 5.98 -4.16 -0.89
N ARG A 101 5.10 -3.28 -0.41
CA ARG A 101 5.13 -1.85 -0.76
C ARG A 101 6.42 -1.17 -0.30
N HIS A 102 6.86 -0.15 -1.03
CA HIS A 102 8.08 0.57 -0.69
C HIS A 102 7.94 1.25 0.68
N PRO A 103 8.82 0.98 1.66
CA PRO A 103 8.64 1.52 3.00
C PRO A 103 8.69 3.05 3.03
N GLY A 104 9.35 3.66 2.04
CA GLY A 104 9.58 5.08 1.98
C GLY A 104 8.43 5.95 1.50
N TRP A 105 7.35 5.39 0.97
CA TRP A 105 6.25 6.21 0.46
C TRP A 105 5.10 6.32 1.47
N TRP A 106 4.47 7.50 1.54
CA TRP A 106 3.30 7.70 2.39
C TRP A 106 2.06 7.24 1.63
N TYR A 107 1.73 5.96 1.73
CA TYR A 107 0.53 5.42 1.07
C TYR A 107 -0.74 5.78 1.84
N ARG A 108 -1.80 6.03 1.09
CA ARG A 108 -3.15 6.01 1.65
C ARG A 108 -3.49 4.57 2.00
N GLY A 109 -3.79 4.35 3.27
CA GLY A 109 -4.22 3.04 3.77
C GLY A 109 -5.16 3.23 4.95
N PRO A 110 -5.82 2.15 5.39
CA PRO A 110 -6.74 2.21 6.51
C PRO A 110 -6.04 2.79 7.74
N VAL A 111 -6.80 3.60 8.47
CA VAL A 111 -6.40 4.09 9.78
C VAL A 111 -6.75 2.99 10.76
N VAL A 112 -5.73 2.39 11.36
CA VAL A 112 -5.91 1.41 12.44
C VAL A 112 -6.16 2.23 13.70
N ALA A 113 -7.42 2.58 13.97
CA ALA A 113 -7.72 3.20 15.25
C ALA A 113 -7.67 2.11 16.33
N LEU A 114 -6.94 2.36 17.42
CA LEU A 114 -6.81 1.42 18.54
C LEU A 114 -8.17 1.02 19.11
N PHE A 115 -9.09 1.98 19.19
CA PHE A 115 -10.47 1.75 19.60
C PHE A 115 -11.20 0.74 18.70
N TRP A 116 -10.99 0.78 17.38
CA TRP A 116 -11.57 -0.20 16.46
C TRP A 116 -10.91 -1.56 16.59
N LEU A 117 -9.60 -1.61 16.82
CA LEU A 117 -8.90 -2.86 17.08
C LEU A 117 -9.43 -3.53 18.36
N GLN A 118 -9.62 -2.74 19.41
CA GLN A 118 -10.25 -3.20 20.66
C GLN A 118 -11.68 -3.70 20.42
N GLN A 119 -12.53 -2.94 19.72
CA GLN A 119 -13.91 -3.35 19.45
C GLN A 119 -14.00 -4.65 18.63
N MET A 120 -13.07 -4.89 17.70
CA MET A 120 -13.12 -6.03 16.80
C MET A 120 -12.41 -7.29 17.34
N LYS A 121 -11.38 -7.12 18.17
CA LYS A 121 -10.48 -8.22 18.59
C LYS A 121 -10.27 -8.31 20.10
N GLY A 122 -10.86 -7.41 20.87
CA GLY A 122 -10.67 -7.33 22.31
C GLY A 122 -9.49 -6.47 22.72
N GLU A 123 -9.44 -6.19 24.01
CA GLU A 123 -8.45 -5.30 24.63
C GLU A 123 -7.02 -5.87 24.56
N ASP A 124 -6.85 -7.18 24.69
CA ASP A 124 -5.54 -7.84 24.63
C ASP A 124 -4.84 -7.61 23.28
N ALA A 125 -5.56 -7.68 22.17
CA ALA A 125 -5.02 -7.43 20.84
C ALA A 125 -4.58 -5.97 20.64
N MET A 126 -5.29 -5.04 21.29
CA MET A 126 -4.90 -3.63 21.31
C MET A 126 -3.61 -3.44 22.11
N TRP A 127 -3.51 -4.02 23.31
CA TRP A 127 -2.30 -3.92 24.14
C TRP A 127 -1.11 -4.63 23.52
N GLU A 128 -1.28 -5.80 22.90
CA GLU A 128 -0.21 -6.47 22.16
C GLU A 128 0.34 -5.57 21.04
N TYR A 129 -0.54 -4.86 20.33
CA TYR A 129 -0.14 -3.89 19.32
C TYR A 129 0.63 -2.70 19.92
N VAL A 130 0.10 -2.10 20.99
CA VAL A 130 0.75 -0.96 21.67
C VAL A 130 2.12 -1.35 22.21
N MET A 131 2.25 -2.52 22.82
CA MET A 131 3.50 -2.98 23.44
C MET A 131 4.55 -3.40 22.40
N ASN A 132 4.15 -4.05 21.29
CA ASN A 132 5.09 -4.72 20.39
C ASN A 132 5.28 -4.04 19.01
N GLN A 133 4.40 -3.10 18.64
CA GLN A 133 4.41 -2.50 17.29
C GLN A 133 4.52 -0.98 17.30
N ALA A 134 4.52 -0.33 18.45
CA ALA A 134 4.55 1.14 18.51
C ALA A 134 5.87 1.76 18.03
N LEU A 135 6.96 0.98 18.02
CA LEU A 135 8.25 1.34 17.42
C LEU A 135 8.38 0.92 15.94
N LYS A 136 7.37 0.28 15.36
CA LYS A 136 7.39 -0.13 13.94
C LYS A 136 6.85 0.99 13.06
N ARG A 137 7.42 1.09 11.86
CA ARG A 137 7.06 2.10 10.86
C ARG A 137 5.60 2.03 10.42
N PHE A 138 5.09 0.83 10.23
CA PHE A 138 3.70 0.59 9.89
C PHE A 138 3.12 -0.51 10.78
N PRO A 139 1.86 -0.37 11.24
CA PRO A 139 1.15 -1.45 11.91
C PRO A 139 1.10 -2.68 11.01
N VAL A 140 1.62 -3.80 11.48
CA VAL A 140 1.30 -5.11 10.89
C VAL A 140 0.11 -5.64 11.67
N CYS A 141 -1.06 -5.15 11.30
CA CYS A 141 -2.28 -5.84 11.67
C CYS A 141 -2.26 -7.15 10.88
N LYS A 142 -2.11 -8.29 11.56
CA LYS A 142 -2.25 -9.64 10.97
C LYS A 142 -3.71 -9.92 10.53
N VAL A 143 -4.44 -8.87 10.17
CA VAL A 143 -5.86 -8.86 9.85
C VAL A 143 -5.98 -8.37 8.41
N PRO A 144 -6.87 -8.97 7.59
CA PRO A 144 -7.17 -8.46 6.27
C PRO A 144 -7.56 -6.99 6.36
N LEU A 145 -6.83 -6.14 5.66
CA LEU A 145 -7.20 -4.75 5.45
C LEU A 145 -8.16 -4.68 4.25
N PRO A 146 -9.22 -3.86 4.31
CA PRO A 146 -9.49 -2.85 5.33
C PRO A 146 -10.34 -3.36 6.50
N LEU A 147 -10.05 -2.83 7.70
CA LEU A 147 -10.91 -3.00 8.87
C LEU A 147 -12.28 -2.37 8.56
N THR A 148 -13.38 -3.08 8.86
CA THR A 148 -14.76 -2.65 8.63
C THR A 148 -15.07 -1.40 9.48
N ALA A 149 -14.71 -0.21 9.00
CA ALA A 149 -15.01 1.06 9.66
C ALA A 149 -15.87 1.94 8.75
N SER A 150 -16.81 2.68 9.34
CA SER A 150 -17.73 3.64 8.68
C SER A 150 -17.05 4.75 7.86
N ASN A 151 -15.71 4.85 7.90
CA ASN A 151 -14.91 5.81 7.16
C ASN A 151 -14.50 5.27 5.77
N MET A 152 -14.97 4.07 5.41
CA MET A 152 -14.77 3.41 4.12
C MET A 152 -15.46 4.13 2.95
N GLU A 153 -16.30 5.13 3.20
CA GLU A 153 -16.90 5.98 2.15
C GLU A 153 -15.82 6.60 1.23
N GLY A 154 -14.63 6.87 1.78
CA GLY A 154 -13.45 7.36 1.04
C GLY A 154 -12.57 6.27 0.42
N MET A 155 -12.96 4.99 0.50
CA MET A 155 -12.31 3.81 -0.11
C MET A 155 -13.15 3.23 -1.26
N ARG A 156 -14.09 3.99 -1.84
CA ARG A 156 -14.61 3.66 -3.19
C ARG A 156 -13.43 3.49 -4.15
N LYS A 157 -13.54 2.57 -5.12
CA LYS A 157 -12.51 2.21 -6.12
C LYS A 157 -11.71 3.45 -6.51
N ARG A 158 -10.49 3.56 -5.97
CA ARG A 158 -9.56 4.64 -6.29
C ARG A 158 -8.43 4.04 -7.10
N GLU A 159 -8.04 4.80 -8.10
CA GLU A 159 -7.13 4.42 -9.16
C GLU A 159 -5.72 4.15 -8.60
N SER A 160 -5.33 4.79 -7.48
CA SER A 160 -4.00 4.65 -6.89
C SER A 160 -3.96 4.72 -5.36
N ALA A 161 -3.10 3.89 -4.74
CA ALA A 161 -2.81 3.94 -3.30
C ALA A 161 -1.64 4.88 -2.95
N SER A 162 -0.76 5.14 -3.93
CA SER A 162 0.38 6.05 -3.82
C SER A 162 0.00 7.52 -4.05
N VAL A 163 -1.08 7.80 -4.78
CA VAL A 163 -1.67 9.14 -4.88
C VAL A 163 -2.71 9.31 -3.76
N TRP A 164 -2.28 9.90 -2.66
CA TRP A 164 -3.10 9.99 -1.45
C TRP A 164 -4.34 10.85 -1.62
N ILE A 165 -4.20 11.95 -2.35
CA ILE A 165 -5.16 13.05 -2.39
C ILE A 165 -5.97 12.94 -3.67
N ASP A 166 -7.25 13.26 -3.53
CA ASP A 166 -8.21 13.31 -4.62
C ASP A 166 -8.76 14.71 -4.58
N ASN A 167 -8.17 15.52 -5.44
CA ASN A 167 -8.53 16.89 -5.67
C ASN A 167 -8.38 17.18 -7.17
N PRO A 168 -8.87 18.34 -7.65
CA PRO A 168 -8.79 18.67 -9.07
C PRO A 168 -7.36 18.73 -9.63
N ARG A 169 -6.35 18.93 -8.78
CA ARG A 169 -4.93 18.98 -9.21
C ARG A 169 -4.33 17.61 -9.47
N THR A 170 -4.83 16.58 -8.79
CA THR A 170 -4.35 15.20 -8.93
C THR A 170 -5.26 14.35 -9.83
N GLU A 171 -6.41 14.87 -10.27
CA GLU A 171 -7.39 14.16 -11.10
C GLU A 171 -6.77 13.63 -12.39
N ARG A 172 -6.00 14.47 -13.10
CA ARG A 172 -5.26 14.06 -14.30
C ARG A 172 -4.27 12.93 -14.01
N ILE A 173 -3.55 13.01 -12.89
CA ILE A 173 -2.58 12.00 -12.48
C ILE A 173 -3.29 10.67 -12.24
N LEU A 174 -4.42 10.69 -11.53
CA LEU A 174 -5.23 9.49 -11.26
C LEU A 174 -5.78 8.88 -12.54
N TYR A 175 -6.25 9.71 -13.47
CA TYR A 175 -6.75 9.26 -14.78
C TYR A 175 -5.67 8.55 -15.60
N GLU A 176 -4.48 9.15 -15.73
CA GLU A 176 -3.37 8.53 -16.47
C GLU A 176 -2.89 7.22 -15.81
N ILE A 177 -2.86 7.17 -14.47
CA ILE A 177 -2.56 5.92 -13.74
C ILE A 177 -3.60 4.83 -14.05
N ALA A 178 -4.89 5.20 -14.12
CA ALA A 178 -5.97 4.24 -14.40
C ALA A 178 -5.85 3.65 -15.80
N ILE A 179 -5.57 4.49 -16.81
CA ILE A 179 -5.34 4.04 -18.19
C ILE A 179 -4.17 3.05 -18.23
N LEU A 180 -3.01 3.45 -17.68
CA LEU A 180 -1.81 2.60 -17.70
C LEU A 180 -2.03 1.27 -16.97
N LYS A 181 -2.81 1.25 -15.88
CA LYS A 181 -3.17 0.00 -15.21
C LYS A 181 -4.06 -0.89 -16.07
N ALA A 182 -5.08 -0.32 -16.70
CA ALA A 182 -5.97 -1.05 -17.59
C ALA A 182 -5.23 -1.62 -18.82
N GLU A 183 -4.30 -0.86 -19.39
CA GLU A 183 -3.45 -1.32 -20.50
C GLU A 183 -2.52 -2.46 -20.07
N ASN A 184 -1.89 -2.35 -18.90
CA ASN A 184 -1.05 -3.41 -18.36
C ASN A 184 -1.85 -4.69 -18.09
N GLU A 185 -3.07 -4.57 -17.55
CA GLU A 185 -3.96 -5.71 -17.33
C GLU A 185 -4.42 -6.35 -18.65
N ALA A 186 -4.78 -5.55 -19.66
CA ALA A 186 -5.18 -6.03 -20.98
C ALA A 186 -4.02 -6.67 -21.77
N GLY A 187 -2.79 -6.16 -21.60
CA GLY A 187 -1.58 -6.73 -22.20
C GLY A 187 -1.22 -8.10 -21.61
N MET A 188 -1.41 -8.30 -20.30
CA MET A 188 -1.23 -9.61 -19.67
C MET A 188 -2.23 -10.66 -20.18
N VAL A 189 -3.50 -10.27 -20.41
CA VAL A 189 -4.54 -11.19 -20.92
C VAL A 189 -4.28 -11.64 -22.36
N LYS A 190 -3.58 -10.84 -23.18
CA LYS A 190 -3.20 -11.23 -24.55
C LYS A 190 -1.94 -12.11 -24.62
N GLY A 191 -1.05 -12.02 -23.63
CA GLY A 191 0.20 -12.80 -23.60
C GLY A 191 0.03 -14.27 -23.21
N ASP A 192 -1.06 -14.62 -22.53
CA ASP A 192 -1.34 -15.99 -22.07
C ASP A 192 -2.20 -16.80 -23.06
N GLY A 193 -2.56 -16.22 -24.22
CA GLY A 193 -3.49 -16.81 -25.21
C GLY A 193 -2.85 -17.35 -26.49
N GLU A 194 -1.55 -17.21 -26.70
CA GLU A 194 -0.84 -17.71 -27.90
C GLU A 194 0.19 -18.78 -27.54
N LEU A 195 -0.28 -19.96 -27.13
CA LEU A 195 0.46 -21.21 -27.27
C LEU A 195 -0.55 -22.37 -27.23
N GLU A 196 -1.17 -22.60 -28.39
CA GLU A 196 -1.30 -23.94 -29.00
C GLU A 196 -2.23 -23.84 -30.23
N SER A 197 -1.62 -23.83 -31.42
CA SER A 197 -2.29 -24.08 -32.68
C SER A 197 -1.45 -25.04 -33.52
N ALA A 198 -1.84 -26.32 -33.42
CA ALA A 198 -1.91 -27.37 -34.43
C ALA A 198 -0.86 -27.45 -35.56
N GLY A 199 -0.25 -28.64 -35.67
CA GLY A 199 0.35 -29.18 -36.90
C GLY A 199 0.45 -30.71 -36.85
N THR A 200 -0.35 -31.38 -37.67
CA THR A 200 -0.74 -32.80 -37.66
C THR A 200 0.21 -33.80 -38.36
N ASN A 201 0.09 -35.06 -37.93
CA ASN A 201 0.19 -36.34 -38.67
C ASN A 201 1.54 -36.81 -39.27
N SER A 202 1.94 -38.02 -38.87
CA SER A 202 2.15 -39.12 -39.83
C SER A 202 2.01 -40.50 -39.17
N MET A 203 1.28 -41.37 -39.86
CA MET A 203 0.87 -42.72 -39.51
C MET A 203 1.71 -43.70 -40.34
N GLU A 204 2.38 -44.67 -39.73
CA GLU A 204 2.92 -45.93 -40.28
C GLU A 204 3.59 -46.65 -39.08
N GLY A 205 3.24 -47.83 -38.59
CA GLY A 205 2.69 -49.04 -39.18
C GLY A 205 3.75 -50.15 -39.05
N LEU A 206 3.61 -51.13 -38.14
CA LEU A 206 4.12 -52.52 -38.30
C LEU A 206 3.86 -53.44 -37.07
N ARG A 207 2.94 -54.39 -37.30
CA ARG A 207 2.93 -55.84 -36.99
C ARG A 207 3.54 -56.42 -35.69
N GLY A 208 2.72 -57.28 -35.07
CA GLY A 208 3.09 -58.49 -34.31
C GLY A 208 2.41 -58.51 -32.94
N GLY A 209 1.48 -59.38 -32.55
CA GLY A 209 1.19 -60.75 -32.96
C GLY A 209 1.50 -61.72 -31.81
N ALA A 210 0.56 -61.92 -30.87
CA ALA A 210 0.34 -63.10 -30.00
C ALA A 210 -0.57 -62.70 -28.81
N LYS A 211 -1.85 -63.09 -28.76
CA LYS A 211 -2.45 -64.32 -28.17
C LYS A 211 -2.34 -64.46 -26.63
N ILE A 212 -3.52 -64.42 -25.99
CA ILE A 212 -4.01 -65.25 -24.84
C ILE A 212 -3.37 -64.86 -23.48
N GLU A 213 -4.06 -64.66 -22.35
CA GLU A 213 -5.14 -65.45 -21.73
C GLU A 213 -5.94 -64.66 -20.68
N VAL A 214 -7.13 -65.18 -20.39
CA VAL A 214 -8.10 -64.75 -19.39
C VAL A 214 -7.63 -65.11 -17.97
N SER A 215 -7.81 -64.22 -17.00
CA SER A 215 -8.13 -64.66 -15.63
C SER A 215 -8.93 -63.62 -14.86
N VAL A 216 -10.21 -63.95 -14.68
CA VAL A 216 -11.10 -63.37 -13.68
C VAL A 216 -10.74 -64.01 -12.34
N ARG A 217 -10.55 -63.22 -11.29
CA ARG A 217 -10.87 -63.65 -9.92
C ARG A 217 -11.29 -62.47 -9.05
N LEU A 218 -12.56 -62.55 -8.65
CA LEU A 218 -13.18 -61.87 -7.53
C LEU A 218 -12.50 -62.29 -6.22
N SER A 219 -12.27 -61.33 -5.33
CA SER A 219 -12.59 -61.40 -3.90
C SER A 219 -12.58 -59.98 -3.34
#